data_AF-A0A1Y5K2M7-F1
#
_entry.id   AF-A0A1Y5K2M7-F1
#
_cell.length_a   1.000
_cell.length_b   1.000
_cell.length_c   1.000
_cell.angle_alpha   90.00
_cell.angle_beta   90.00
_cell.angle_gamma   90.00
#
_symmetry.space_group_name_H-M   'P 1'
#
loop_
_entity.id
_entity.type
_entity.pdbx_description
1 polymer ?
#
loop_
_entity_poly.entity_id
_entity_poly.type
_entity_poly.pdbx_seq_one_letter_code
_entity_poly.pdbx_strand_id
1 'polypeptide(L)'
;MFNYLEPPNAFYEFERIYSAQQWTKKQRWITDYLTEYRPDVIGFQEVFSIESLKLLLSGLGYEYFAVVDEPEVIDDFIYKRPVVAIASRDPIVAVAAIEHDVELAQALGLADSFTFSRQVLRATIELPHIGLSDCYVVHLKSKRSMIEVAECKVTTPEKNIIEHLKADIAGGWASTVQRGSEATLLMLEMIKRREATQNPMLLMGDFNNNLTDGVLSHLLTSSLRFAPAFDSKTYLEKYCLNDAWQLFVKAQTDCTEQAKQEATTVLKRTPTHYFGASSSVLDYILLSCEFDASYDDSFFSVSDYYTYDRHLVNPVFERDDQSTDHAVILITLTLRS
;
A
#
# COMPACT_ATOMS: atom_id res chain seq x y z
N MET A 1 -16.53 4.12 -7.15
CA MET A 1 -15.63 4.42 -6.02
C MET A 1 -16.24 3.76 -4.81
N PHE A 2 -15.50 2.85 -4.20
CA PHE A 2 -16.03 1.82 -3.33
C PHE A 2 -15.40 1.88 -1.94
N ASN A 3 -15.69 2.96 -1.22
CA ASN A 3 -14.98 3.27 0.02
C ASN A 3 -15.62 2.56 1.22
N TYR A 4 -14.88 2.39 2.32
CA TYR A 4 -15.45 1.86 3.55
C TYR A 4 -15.96 3.01 4.45
N LEU A 5 -17.14 3.52 4.12
CA LEU A 5 -17.85 4.57 4.87
C LEU A 5 -19.27 4.10 5.22
N GLU A 6 -19.58 4.05 6.51
CA GLU A 6 -20.88 3.67 7.04
C GLU A 6 -21.90 4.80 6.83
N PRO A 7 -23.12 4.49 6.31
CA PRO A 7 -24.19 5.48 6.20
C PRO A 7 -24.67 5.97 7.58
N PRO A 8 -25.16 7.22 7.70
CA PRO A 8 -25.64 8.09 6.62
C PRO A 8 -24.56 9.02 6.03
N ASN A 9 -23.28 8.74 6.25
CA ASN A 9 -22.20 9.60 5.79
C ASN A 9 -21.94 9.48 4.27
N ALA A 10 -21.45 10.57 3.69
CA ALA A 10 -21.11 10.68 2.26
C ALA A 10 -19.59 10.77 2.07
N PHE A 11 -19.05 10.21 0.99
CA PHE A 11 -17.62 10.32 0.66
C PHE A 11 -17.40 11.21 -0.58
N TYR A 12 -16.51 12.20 -0.45
CA TYR A 12 -16.12 13.20 -1.46
C TYR A 12 -17.24 14.16 -1.92
N GLU A 13 -18.46 13.67 -2.14
CA GLU A 13 -19.60 14.39 -2.68
C GLU A 13 -20.88 14.02 -1.89
N PHE A 14 -21.78 14.99 -1.69
CA PHE A 14 -23.03 14.84 -0.90
C PHE A 14 -23.88 13.62 -1.30
N GLU A 15 -23.91 13.29 -2.58
CA GLU A 15 -24.79 12.26 -3.15
C GLU A 15 -24.25 10.83 -2.96
N ARG A 16 -23.02 10.68 -2.49
CA ARG A 16 -22.34 9.39 -2.35
C ARG A 16 -22.55 8.77 -0.97
N ILE A 17 -23.81 8.53 -0.63
CA ILE A 17 -24.22 7.84 0.60
C ILE A 17 -24.69 6.44 0.24
N TYR A 18 -24.20 5.42 0.97
CA TYR A 18 -24.73 4.07 0.81
C TYR A 18 -26.16 3.95 1.34
N SER A 19 -27.02 3.29 0.58
CA SER A 19 -28.24 2.72 1.17
C SER A 19 -27.89 1.58 2.13
N ALA A 20 -28.81 1.24 3.04
CA ALA A 20 -28.61 0.14 3.97
C ALA A 20 -28.29 -1.19 3.25
N GLN A 21 -28.94 -1.46 2.12
CA GLN A 21 -28.68 -2.65 1.32
C GLN A 21 -27.27 -2.66 0.72
N GLN A 22 -26.82 -1.53 0.18
CA GLN A 22 -25.46 -1.41 -0.36
C GLN A 22 -24.41 -1.59 0.74
N TRP A 23 -24.67 -1.02 1.93
CA TRP A 23 -23.79 -1.18 3.08
C TRP A 23 -23.67 -2.64 3.54
N THR A 24 -24.80 -3.35 3.65
CA THR A 24 -24.78 -4.79 3.95
C THR A 24 -23.99 -5.59 2.91
N LYS A 25 -24.15 -5.28 1.63
CA LYS A 25 -23.37 -5.93 0.56
C LYS A 25 -21.88 -5.65 0.66
N LYS A 26 -21.48 -4.40 0.96
CA LYS A 26 -20.08 -4.01 1.18
C LYS A 26 -19.44 -4.81 2.32
N GLN A 27 -20.12 -4.88 3.47
CA GLN A 27 -19.66 -5.66 4.62
C GLN A 27 -19.59 -7.16 4.30
N ARG A 28 -20.60 -7.69 3.59
CA ARG A 28 -20.62 -9.09 3.16
C ARG A 28 -19.45 -9.42 2.23
N TRP A 29 -19.16 -8.56 1.25
CA TRP A 29 -18.06 -8.80 0.31
C TRP A 29 -16.71 -8.92 1.03
N ILE A 30 -16.44 -8.02 1.99
CA ILE A 30 -15.24 -8.07 2.83
C ILE A 30 -15.23 -9.35 3.69
N THR A 31 -16.37 -9.68 4.30
CA THR A 31 -16.51 -10.87 5.14
C THR A 31 -16.28 -12.15 4.35
N ASP A 32 -16.86 -12.27 3.16
CA ASP A 32 -16.72 -13.44 2.28
C ASP A 32 -15.25 -13.62 1.88
N TYR A 33 -14.56 -12.54 1.48
CA TYR A 33 -13.13 -12.57 1.18
C TYR A 33 -12.30 -13.03 2.40
N LEU A 34 -12.49 -12.41 3.56
CA LEU A 34 -11.71 -12.74 4.76
C LEU A 34 -12.00 -14.14 5.31
N THR A 35 -13.21 -14.66 5.10
CA THR A 35 -13.57 -16.03 5.47
C THR A 35 -12.94 -17.05 4.54
N GLU A 36 -12.83 -16.74 3.24
CA GLU A 36 -12.22 -17.61 2.23
C GLU A 36 -10.69 -17.66 2.37
N TYR A 37 -10.03 -16.50 2.46
CA TYR A 37 -8.57 -16.40 2.40
C TYR A 37 -7.88 -16.34 3.76
N ARG A 38 -8.58 -15.91 4.81
CA ARG A 38 -8.12 -15.90 6.22
C ARG A 38 -6.67 -15.41 6.44
N PRO A 39 -6.28 -14.21 5.97
CA PRO A 39 -4.94 -13.68 6.25
C PRO A 39 -4.72 -13.48 7.76
N ASP A 40 -3.48 -13.58 8.22
CA ASP A 40 -3.11 -13.35 9.63
C ASP A 40 -2.94 -11.87 9.96
N VAL A 41 -2.41 -11.09 9.01
CA VAL A 41 -2.25 -9.63 9.06
C VAL A 41 -2.84 -9.03 7.80
N ILE A 42 -3.57 -7.92 7.93
CA ILE A 42 -4.15 -7.20 6.80
C ILE A 42 -4.02 -5.69 6.98
N GLY A 43 -3.48 -5.02 5.95
CA GLY A 43 -3.46 -3.57 5.82
C GLY A 43 -4.62 -3.08 4.95
N PHE A 44 -5.38 -2.10 5.43
CA PHE A 44 -6.47 -1.46 4.72
C PHE A 44 -6.12 -0.03 4.32
N GLN A 45 -6.58 0.38 3.15
CA GLN A 45 -6.57 1.76 2.68
C GLN A 45 -8.01 2.24 2.49
N GLU A 46 -8.20 3.55 2.33
CA GLU A 46 -9.53 4.17 2.10
C GLU A 46 -10.57 3.86 3.21
N VAL A 47 -10.11 3.81 4.47
CA VAL A 47 -10.96 3.59 5.64
C VAL A 47 -11.52 4.92 6.14
N PHE A 48 -12.83 5.05 6.17
CA PHE A 48 -13.52 6.22 6.74
C PHE A 48 -14.30 5.89 8.01
N SER A 49 -14.91 4.71 8.09
CA SER A 49 -15.64 4.27 9.29
C SER A 49 -14.82 3.27 10.10
N ILE A 50 -13.90 3.82 10.91
CA ILE A 50 -12.95 3.05 11.72
C ILE A 50 -13.66 2.07 12.65
N GLU A 51 -14.59 2.54 13.48
CA GLU A 51 -15.26 1.69 14.47
C GLU A 51 -16.09 0.59 13.82
N SER A 52 -16.78 0.88 12.71
CA SER A 52 -17.51 -0.16 11.97
C SER A 52 -16.56 -1.22 11.39
N LEU A 53 -15.40 -0.82 10.85
CA LEU A 53 -14.44 -1.77 10.29
C LEU A 53 -13.88 -2.66 11.40
N LYS A 54 -13.51 -2.06 12.53
CA LYS A 54 -13.01 -2.76 13.71
C LYS A 54 -14.03 -3.78 14.22
N LEU A 55 -15.31 -3.43 14.33
CA LEU A 55 -16.37 -4.34 14.75
C LEU A 55 -16.55 -5.50 13.78
N LEU A 56 -16.55 -5.22 12.46
CA LEU A 56 -16.65 -6.26 11.42
C LEU A 56 -15.51 -7.28 11.53
N LEU A 57 -14.28 -6.79 11.67
CA LEU A 57 -13.07 -7.62 11.74
C LEU A 57 -12.94 -8.40 13.05
N SER A 58 -13.36 -7.80 14.17
CA SER A 58 -13.44 -8.50 15.45
C SER A 58 -14.34 -9.73 15.37
N GLY A 59 -15.47 -9.64 14.67
CA GLY A 59 -16.36 -10.78 14.41
C GLY A 59 -15.73 -11.91 13.57
N LEU A 60 -14.61 -11.65 12.89
CA LEU A 60 -13.88 -12.60 12.02
C LEU A 60 -12.59 -13.14 12.67
N GLY A 61 -12.37 -12.79 13.94
CA GLY A 61 -11.21 -13.23 14.73
C GLY A 61 -9.96 -12.35 14.58
N TYR A 62 -10.10 -11.13 14.07
CA TYR A 62 -9.03 -10.12 14.13
C TYR A 62 -9.20 -9.31 15.42
N GLU A 63 -8.65 -9.82 16.51
CA GLU A 63 -8.76 -9.21 17.84
C GLU A 63 -7.96 -7.91 17.97
N TYR A 64 -6.91 -7.76 17.16
CA TYR A 64 -6.03 -6.60 17.17
C TYR A 64 -6.31 -5.71 15.94
N PHE A 65 -6.57 -4.43 16.20
CA PHE A 65 -6.87 -3.45 15.17
C PHE A 65 -6.26 -2.11 15.55
N ALA A 66 -5.64 -1.42 14.61
CA ALA A 66 -4.98 -0.15 14.84
C ALA A 66 -5.17 0.84 13.69
N VAL A 67 -5.26 2.11 14.06
CA VAL A 67 -5.23 3.32 13.22
C VAL A 67 -4.34 4.35 13.92
N VAL A 68 -3.85 5.33 13.17
CA VAL A 68 -2.94 6.38 13.69
C VAL A 68 -3.42 7.79 13.34
N ASP A 69 -4.58 7.90 12.72
CA ASP A 69 -5.12 9.15 12.20
C ASP A 69 -6.65 9.06 12.19
N GLU A 70 -7.31 10.21 12.07
CA GLU A 70 -8.76 10.33 11.99
C GLU A 70 -9.19 10.82 10.60
N PRO A 71 -10.25 10.25 10.02
CA PRO A 71 -10.76 10.71 8.73
C PRO A 71 -11.26 12.15 8.80
N GLU A 72 -10.90 12.96 7.81
CA GLU A 72 -11.31 14.37 7.76
C GLU A 72 -12.74 14.52 7.22
N VAL A 73 -13.60 15.14 8.03
CA VAL A 73 -14.95 15.58 7.68
C VAL A 73 -14.91 17.04 7.28
N ILE A 74 -15.38 17.36 6.08
CA ILE A 74 -15.36 18.73 5.54
C ILE A 74 -16.66 19.48 5.77
N ASP A 75 -17.78 18.76 5.91
CA ASP A 75 -19.11 19.33 6.10
C ASP A 75 -20.04 18.28 6.72
N ASP A 76 -20.32 18.41 8.03
CA ASP A 76 -21.14 17.56 8.91
C ASP A 76 -21.00 16.02 8.74
N PHE A 77 -21.40 15.48 7.60
CA PHE A 77 -21.40 14.05 7.25
C PHE A 77 -20.61 13.73 5.96
N ILE A 78 -19.96 14.71 5.33
CA ILE A 78 -19.15 14.54 4.12
C ILE A 78 -17.69 14.33 4.50
N TYR A 79 -17.18 13.15 4.22
CA TYR A 79 -15.80 12.75 4.46
C TYR A 79 -14.96 12.95 3.20
N LYS A 80 -13.74 13.48 3.36
CA LYS A 80 -12.83 13.75 2.24
C LYS A 80 -11.50 13.03 2.32
N ARG A 81 -10.94 12.82 3.52
CA ARG A 81 -9.64 12.16 3.66
C ARG A 81 -9.80 10.86 4.45
N PRO A 82 -9.66 9.70 3.80
CA PRO A 82 -9.62 8.43 4.53
C PRO A 82 -8.27 8.22 5.19
N VAL A 83 -8.23 7.25 6.09
CA VAL A 83 -7.02 6.78 6.76
C VAL A 83 -6.66 5.37 6.31
N VAL A 84 -5.48 4.93 6.72
CA VAL A 84 -5.06 3.54 6.66
C VAL A 84 -5.33 2.84 7.99
N ALA A 85 -5.56 1.54 7.94
CA ALA A 85 -5.72 0.72 9.14
C ALA A 85 -4.94 -0.58 9.00
N ILE A 86 -4.65 -1.23 10.12
CA ILE A 86 -4.13 -2.59 10.15
C ILE A 86 -4.94 -3.44 11.11
N ALA A 87 -5.18 -4.70 10.75
CA ALA A 87 -5.79 -5.68 11.62
C ALA A 87 -4.94 -6.95 11.64
N SER A 88 -4.93 -7.64 12.77
CA SER A 88 -4.18 -8.88 12.95
C SER A 88 -4.89 -9.86 13.87
N ARG A 89 -4.65 -11.14 13.60
CA ARG A 89 -4.96 -12.25 14.50
C ARG A 89 -3.94 -12.36 15.64
N ASP A 90 -2.72 -11.88 15.39
CA ASP A 90 -1.60 -11.89 16.34
C ASP A 90 -1.46 -10.55 17.07
N PRO A 91 -0.85 -10.52 18.27
CA PRO A 91 -0.78 -9.30 19.08
C PRO A 91 -0.06 -8.13 18.41
N ILE A 92 -0.74 -6.99 18.33
CA ILE A 92 -0.11 -5.69 18.03
C ILE A 92 0.44 -5.13 19.35
N VAL A 93 1.77 -5.13 19.50
CA VAL A 93 2.44 -4.73 20.75
C VAL A 93 2.80 -3.24 20.79
N ALA A 94 2.89 -2.58 19.64
CA ALA A 94 3.13 -1.15 19.54
C ALA A 94 2.54 -0.57 18.26
N VAL A 95 2.05 0.67 18.31
CA VAL A 95 1.51 1.40 17.15
C VAL A 95 2.10 2.79 17.14
N ALA A 96 2.48 3.30 15.97
CA ALA A 96 2.96 4.67 15.81
C ALA A 96 2.58 5.26 14.45
N ALA A 97 2.23 6.54 14.46
CA ALA A 97 2.23 7.39 13.28
C ALA A 97 3.68 7.69 12.90
N ILE A 98 4.07 7.48 11.63
CA ILE A 98 5.43 7.83 11.19
C ILE A 98 5.55 9.34 10.98
N GLU A 99 6.39 9.96 11.79
CA GLU A 99 6.85 11.33 11.59
C GLU A 99 8.10 11.33 10.71
N HIS A 100 8.32 12.39 9.94
CA HIS A 100 9.53 12.55 9.14
C HIS A 100 10.47 13.55 9.80
N ASP A 101 11.77 13.38 9.56
CA ASP A 101 12.78 14.35 9.97
C ASP A 101 12.63 15.66 9.16
N VAL A 102 12.35 16.76 9.87
CA VAL A 102 12.11 18.08 9.29
C VAL A 102 13.39 18.65 8.66
N GLU A 103 14.55 18.45 9.30
CA GLU A 103 15.83 18.95 8.78
C GLU A 103 16.18 18.25 7.47
N LEU A 104 15.93 16.94 7.40
CA LEU A 104 16.10 16.15 6.20
C LEU A 104 15.12 16.57 5.09
N ALA A 105 13.85 16.80 5.42
CA ALA A 105 12.86 17.27 4.44
C ALA A 105 13.28 18.63 3.83
N GLN A 106 13.77 19.55 4.66
CA GLN A 106 14.33 20.83 4.20
C GLN A 106 15.58 20.63 3.31
N ALA A 107 16.47 19.70 3.68
CA ALA A 107 17.65 19.38 2.88
C ALA A 107 17.30 18.79 1.51
N LEU A 108 16.15 18.12 1.38
CA LEU A 108 15.58 17.64 0.12
C LEU A 108 14.87 18.75 -0.69
N GLY A 109 14.77 19.97 -0.15
CA GLY A 109 14.12 21.11 -0.79
C GLY A 109 12.59 21.11 -0.64
N LEU A 110 12.06 20.39 0.33
CA LEU A 110 10.63 20.39 0.65
C LEU A 110 10.28 21.58 1.54
N ALA A 111 9.02 21.99 1.52
CA ALA A 111 8.53 23.05 2.41
C ALA A 111 8.56 22.58 3.87
N ASP A 112 8.76 23.53 4.80
CA ASP A 112 8.70 23.27 6.25
C ASP A 112 7.37 22.66 6.71
N SER A 113 6.31 22.89 5.93
CA SER A 113 4.97 22.36 6.15
C SER A 113 4.72 21.04 5.42
N PHE A 114 5.76 20.34 4.94
CA PHE A 114 5.58 19.04 4.31
C PHE A 114 4.90 18.09 5.29
N THR A 115 3.89 17.38 4.81
CA THR A 115 3.26 16.29 5.54
C THR A 115 2.99 15.16 4.57
N PHE A 116 2.87 13.94 5.08
CA PHE A 116 2.35 12.84 4.28
C PHE A 116 0.91 13.18 3.84
N SER A 117 0.55 12.81 2.61
CA SER A 117 -0.83 13.00 2.09
C SER A 117 -1.84 12.16 2.87
N ARG A 118 -1.36 11.03 3.41
CA ARG A 118 -2.05 10.16 4.36
C ARG A 118 -1.02 9.68 5.37
N GLN A 119 -1.37 9.76 6.65
CA GLN A 119 -0.47 9.37 7.71
C GLN A 119 -0.07 7.90 7.58
N VAL A 120 1.23 7.61 7.61
CA VAL A 120 1.74 6.24 7.53
C VAL A 120 1.61 5.59 8.91
N LEU A 121 1.02 4.40 8.93
CA LEU A 121 0.86 3.58 10.13
C LEU A 121 2.02 2.59 10.23
N ARG A 122 2.63 2.48 11.41
CA ARG A 122 3.45 1.32 11.79
C ARG A 122 2.84 0.60 12.98
N ALA A 123 2.63 -0.70 12.84
CA ALA A 123 2.34 -1.61 13.94
C ALA A 123 3.49 -2.61 14.12
N THR A 124 3.98 -2.76 15.34
CA THR A 124 4.86 -3.87 15.69
C THR A 124 3.98 -5.05 16.12
N ILE A 125 4.07 -6.16 15.40
CA ILE A 125 3.25 -7.36 15.58
C ILE A 125 4.15 -8.51 16.03
N GLU A 126 3.72 -9.28 17.02
CA GLU A 126 4.40 -10.50 17.45
C GLU A 126 3.98 -11.67 16.55
N LEU A 127 4.70 -11.88 15.45
CA LEU A 127 4.37 -12.91 14.48
C LEU A 127 4.94 -14.28 14.89
N PRO A 128 4.18 -15.39 14.75
CA PRO A 128 4.64 -16.72 15.07
C PRO A 128 5.95 -17.08 14.35
N HIS A 129 6.93 -17.58 15.11
CA HIS A 129 8.26 -18.01 14.64
C HIS A 129 9.16 -16.90 14.03
N ILE A 130 8.62 -15.73 13.66
CA ILE A 130 9.39 -14.57 13.20
C ILE A 130 9.78 -13.68 14.39
N GLY A 131 8.87 -13.52 15.35
CA GLY A 131 9.00 -12.57 16.45
C GLY A 131 8.48 -11.18 16.10
N LEU A 132 8.96 -10.17 16.82
CA LEU A 132 8.52 -8.78 16.66
C LEU A 132 8.85 -8.24 15.27
N SER A 133 7.82 -7.98 14.48
CA SER A 133 7.93 -7.49 13.10
C SER A 133 7.24 -6.15 12.97
N ASP A 134 7.90 -5.18 12.34
CA ASP A 134 7.34 -3.87 12.08
C ASP A 134 6.59 -3.89 10.73
N CYS A 135 5.26 -3.85 10.80
CA CYS A 135 4.36 -3.78 9.66
C CYS A 135 3.92 -2.33 9.41
N TYR A 136 4.15 -1.83 8.20
CA TYR A 136 3.85 -0.49 7.76
C TYR A 136 2.73 -0.51 6.73
N VAL A 137 1.71 0.33 6.91
CA VAL A 137 0.61 0.48 5.94
C VAL A 137 0.64 1.89 5.35
N VAL A 138 0.66 1.96 4.02
CA VAL A 138 0.72 3.22 3.27
C VAL A 138 -0.43 3.38 2.29
N HIS A 139 -0.75 4.63 1.99
CA HIS A 139 -1.53 5.03 0.82
C HIS A 139 -0.88 6.30 0.26
N LEU A 140 0.12 6.13 -0.60
CA LEU A 140 0.92 7.23 -1.13
C LEU A 140 0.09 8.16 -2.03
N LYS A 141 0.58 9.39 -2.26
CA LYS A 141 -0.12 10.38 -3.09
C LYS A 141 -0.48 9.84 -4.47
N SER A 142 -1.77 9.92 -4.83
CA SER A 142 -2.29 9.51 -6.15
C SER A 142 -1.68 10.31 -7.32
N LYS A 143 -1.70 9.76 -8.54
CA LYS A 143 -1.30 10.47 -9.78
C LYS A 143 -2.24 11.64 -10.18
N ARG A 144 -3.44 11.72 -9.58
CA ARG A 144 -4.38 12.82 -9.83
C ARG A 144 -3.76 14.18 -9.52
N SER A 145 -3.94 15.13 -10.44
CA SER A 145 -3.43 16.50 -10.34
C SER A 145 -3.81 17.15 -9.01
N MET A 146 -2.87 17.87 -8.38
CA MET A 146 -3.15 18.70 -7.20
C MET A 146 -3.70 20.08 -7.55
N ILE A 147 -3.60 20.48 -8.81
CA ILE A 147 -4.03 21.80 -9.27
C ILE A 147 -5.38 21.63 -9.93
N GLU A 148 -6.44 22.07 -9.26
CA GLU A 148 -7.75 22.24 -9.88
C GLU A 148 -7.74 23.55 -10.67
N VAL A 149 -8.14 23.49 -11.93
CA VAL A 149 -8.36 24.69 -12.73
C VAL A 149 -9.61 25.36 -12.20
N ALA A 150 -9.45 26.50 -11.52
CA ALA A 150 -10.59 27.35 -11.19
C ALA A 150 -11.35 27.69 -12.47
N GLU A 151 -12.69 27.66 -12.42
CA GLU A 151 -13.55 28.05 -13.55
C GLU A 151 -13.28 29.51 -13.93
N CYS A 152 -12.31 29.72 -14.82
CA CYS A 152 -11.92 31.04 -15.26
C CYS A 152 -12.74 31.48 -16.48
N LYS A 153 -13.20 32.73 -16.38
CA LYS A 153 -14.15 33.44 -17.25
C LYS A 153 -13.83 33.34 -18.74
N VAL A 154 -14.89 33.08 -19.52
CA VAL A 154 -15.08 33.38 -20.97
C VAL A 154 -13.77 33.49 -21.77
N THR A 155 -13.15 32.34 -22.01
CA THR A 155 -12.00 32.17 -22.91
C THR A 155 -12.40 31.30 -24.11
N THR A 156 -11.62 31.36 -25.21
CA THR A 156 -11.86 30.50 -26.38
C THR A 156 -11.69 29.02 -26.00
N PRO A 157 -12.38 28.08 -26.68
CA PRO A 157 -12.27 26.65 -26.37
C PRO A 157 -10.83 26.13 -26.36
N GLU A 158 -10.00 26.59 -27.30
CA GLU A 158 -8.58 26.22 -27.37
C GLU A 158 -7.78 26.72 -26.16
N LYS A 159 -8.01 27.96 -25.71
CA LYS A 159 -7.33 28.48 -24.52
C LYS A 159 -7.72 27.70 -23.26
N ASN A 160 -8.99 27.30 -23.14
CA ASN A 160 -9.43 26.45 -22.04
C ASN A 160 -8.68 25.11 -22.04
N ILE A 161 -8.61 24.45 -23.20
CA ILE A 161 -7.89 23.16 -23.33
C ILE A 161 -6.41 23.32 -22.97
N ILE A 162 -5.75 24.39 -23.42
CA ILE A 162 -4.34 24.65 -23.12
C ILE A 162 -4.12 24.89 -21.61
N GLU A 163 -5.00 25.63 -20.94
CA GLU A 163 -4.88 25.86 -19.50
C GLU A 163 -5.13 24.58 -18.69
N HIS A 164 -6.10 23.75 -19.08
CA HIS A 164 -6.28 22.42 -18.50
C HIS A 164 -5.03 21.54 -18.67
N LEU A 165 -4.45 21.51 -19.88
CA LEU A 165 -3.23 20.74 -20.14
C LEU A 165 -2.06 21.21 -19.26
N LYS A 166 -1.86 22.53 -19.11
CA LYS A 166 -0.81 23.08 -18.24
C LYS A 166 -1.03 22.68 -16.78
N ALA A 167 -2.26 22.80 -16.29
CA ALA A 167 -2.62 22.44 -14.92
C ALA A 167 -2.43 20.94 -14.66
N ASP A 168 -2.82 20.08 -15.61
CA ASP A 168 -2.65 18.64 -15.50
C ASP A 168 -1.16 18.24 -15.47
N ILE A 169 -0.34 18.84 -16.33
CA ILE A 169 1.11 18.61 -16.33
C ILE A 169 1.73 19.06 -15.00
N ALA A 170 1.44 20.30 -14.59
CA ALA A 170 2.03 20.88 -13.39
C ALA A 170 1.57 20.15 -12.11
N GLY A 171 0.27 19.92 -11.95
CA GLY A 171 -0.28 19.24 -10.79
C GLY A 171 -0.01 17.73 -10.78
N GLY A 172 0.15 17.11 -11.95
CA GLY A 172 0.64 15.75 -12.09
C GLY A 172 2.09 15.62 -11.60
N TRP A 173 2.98 16.53 -12.05
CA TRP A 173 4.36 16.59 -11.56
C TRP A 173 4.43 16.83 -10.05
N ALA A 174 3.65 17.77 -9.53
CA ALA A 174 3.61 18.05 -8.09
C ALA A 174 3.18 16.80 -7.30
N SER A 175 2.23 15.99 -7.82
CA SER A 175 1.84 14.72 -7.21
C SER A 175 2.95 13.67 -7.25
N THR A 176 3.79 13.67 -8.30
CA THR A 176 4.98 12.82 -8.39
C THR A 176 6.03 13.22 -7.35
N VAL A 177 6.29 14.52 -7.20
CA VAL A 177 7.22 15.04 -6.18
C VAL A 177 6.78 14.66 -4.78
N GLN A 178 5.49 14.89 -4.45
CA GLN A 178 4.93 14.53 -3.16
C GLN A 178 5.14 13.04 -2.86
N ARG A 179 4.73 12.16 -3.79
CA ARG A 179 4.83 10.70 -3.62
C ARG A 179 6.28 10.20 -3.48
N GLY A 180 7.19 10.72 -4.30
CA GLY A 180 8.61 10.36 -4.21
C GLY A 180 9.23 10.81 -2.89
N SER A 181 8.81 11.98 -2.39
CA SER A 181 9.24 12.52 -1.10
C SER A 181 8.70 11.70 0.08
N GLU A 182 7.41 11.37 0.06
CA GLU A 182 6.76 10.48 1.05
C GLU A 182 7.50 9.15 1.16
N ALA A 183 7.71 8.48 0.03
CA ALA A 183 8.41 7.20 0.02
C ALA A 183 9.86 7.32 0.49
N THR A 184 10.55 8.42 0.17
CA THR A 184 11.96 8.64 0.55
C THR A 184 12.09 8.83 2.05
N LEU A 185 11.31 9.74 2.62
CA LEU A 185 11.31 10.02 4.05
C LEU A 185 10.87 8.81 4.86
N LEU A 186 9.86 8.08 4.39
CA LEU A 186 9.45 6.81 5.00
C LEU A 186 10.59 5.80 5.03
N MET A 187 11.29 5.59 3.92
CA MET A 187 12.39 4.61 3.87
C MET A 187 13.49 4.94 4.86
N LEU A 188 13.83 6.23 5.01
CA LEU A 188 14.87 6.68 5.93
C LEU A 188 14.47 6.45 7.40
N GLU A 189 13.20 6.69 7.75
CA GLU A 189 12.68 6.36 9.08
C GLU A 189 12.58 4.85 9.33
N MET A 190 12.25 4.06 8.31
CA MET A 190 12.29 2.60 8.39
C MET A 190 13.72 2.09 8.65
N ILE A 191 14.72 2.64 7.96
CA ILE A 191 16.14 2.31 8.19
C ILE A 191 16.56 2.65 9.62
N LYS A 192 16.25 3.85 10.10
CA LYS A 192 16.53 4.29 11.48
C LYS A 192 15.87 3.39 12.52
N ARG A 193 14.61 3.02 12.29
CA ARG A 193 13.86 2.08 13.15
C ARG A 193 14.50 0.69 13.13
N ARG A 194 14.89 0.21 11.95
CA ARG A 194 15.55 -1.07 11.77
C ARG A 194 16.91 -1.10 12.45
N GLU A 195 17.71 -0.04 12.38
CA GLU A 195 18.98 0.08 13.08
C GLU A 195 18.78 -0.08 14.60
N ALA A 196 17.78 0.61 15.15
CA ALA A 196 17.50 0.61 16.59
C ALA A 196 16.93 -0.71 17.13
N THR A 197 16.22 -1.49 16.32
CA THR A 197 15.44 -2.65 16.81
C THR A 197 15.80 -3.98 16.19
N GLN A 198 16.34 -3.98 14.97
CA GLN A 198 16.56 -5.16 14.15
C GLN A 198 15.28 -5.95 13.79
N ASN A 199 14.09 -5.40 14.06
CA ASN A 199 12.82 -6.05 13.72
C ASN A 199 12.69 -6.23 12.18
N PRO A 200 12.20 -7.39 11.68
CA PRO A 200 11.77 -7.57 10.29
C PRO A 200 10.80 -6.46 9.85
N MET A 201 10.90 -6.06 8.58
CA MET A 201 10.09 -4.99 8.02
C MET A 201 9.14 -5.53 6.95
N LEU A 202 7.86 -5.20 7.07
CA LEU A 202 6.85 -5.45 6.05
C LEU A 202 6.19 -4.12 5.70
N LEU A 203 6.29 -3.67 4.46
CA LEU A 203 5.65 -2.44 3.98
C LEU A 203 4.58 -2.80 2.94
N MET A 204 3.33 -2.42 3.20
CA MET A 204 2.20 -2.81 2.36
C MET A 204 1.23 -1.66 2.09
N GLY A 205 0.52 -1.74 0.97
CA GLY A 205 -0.60 -0.85 0.64
C GLY A 205 -0.55 -0.34 -0.80
N ASP A 206 -1.24 0.78 -1.04
CA ASP A 206 -1.31 1.42 -2.36
C ASP A 206 -0.20 2.45 -2.52
N PHE A 207 0.74 2.16 -3.40
CA PHE A 207 1.89 3.02 -3.67
C PHE A 207 1.55 4.04 -4.77
N ASN A 208 0.40 3.88 -5.42
CA ASN A 208 -0.12 4.69 -6.51
C ASN A 208 0.84 4.82 -7.72
N ASN A 209 1.92 4.04 -7.77
CA ASN A 209 2.91 4.08 -8.85
C ASN A 209 3.61 2.73 -8.99
N ASN A 210 4.10 2.45 -10.19
CA ASN A 210 4.92 1.28 -10.41
C ASN A 210 6.31 1.45 -9.76
N LEU A 211 6.86 0.39 -9.20
CA LEU A 211 8.23 0.35 -8.67
C LEU A 211 9.29 0.54 -9.78
N THR A 212 8.98 0.25 -11.04
CA THR A 212 9.94 0.34 -12.17
C THR A 212 10.09 1.74 -12.78
N ASP A 213 9.19 2.68 -12.50
CA ASP A 213 9.18 4.02 -13.14
C ASP A 213 10.23 4.97 -12.53
N GLY A 214 11.06 4.50 -11.60
CA GLY A 214 12.16 5.25 -10.98
C GLY A 214 11.76 6.08 -9.76
N VAL A 215 10.52 6.61 -9.72
CA VAL A 215 10.01 7.47 -8.62
C VAL A 215 10.10 6.80 -7.24
N LEU A 216 9.95 5.48 -7.19
CA LEU A 216 9.95 4.68 -5.95
C LEU A 216 11.18 3.77 -5.82
N SER A 217 12.19 3.94 -6.69
CA SER A 217 13.35 3.04 -6.79
C SER A 217 14.20 3.00 -5.51
N HIS A 218 14.19 4.06 -4.70
CA HIS A 218 14.88 4.13 -3.41
C HIS A 218 14.33 3.12 -2.39
N LEU A 219 13.07 2.70 -2.50
CA LEU A 219 12.50 1.65 -1.64
C LEU A 219 13.18 0.29 -1.86
N LEU A 220 13.73 0.07 -3.05
CA LEU A 220 14.38 -1.18 -3.46
C LEU A 220 15.90 -1.03 -3.63
N THR A 221 16.48 0.13 -3.28
CA THR A 221 17.88 0.42 -3.59
C THR A 221 18.81 -0.32 -2.66
N SER A 222 19.64 -1.19 -3.25
CA SER A 222 20.67 -1.98 -2.57
C SER A 222 22.10 -1.61 -2.98
N SER A 223 22.28 -0.47 -3.66
CA SER A 223 23.58 -0.03 -4.17
C SER A 223 23.98 1.34 -3.63
N LEU A 224 25.24 1.44 -3.21
CA LEU A 224 25.87 2.70 -2.83
C LEU A 224 26.81 3.12 -3.96
N ARG A 225 26.66 4.36 -4.47
CA ARG A 225 27.48 4.86 -5.58
C ARG A 225 28.97 4.97 -5.23
N PHE A 226 29.31 5.12 -3.95
CA PHE A 226 30.67 5.41 -3.47
C PHE A 226 31.13 4.55 -2.28
N ALA A 227 30.59 3.34 -2.12
CA ALA A 227 31.03 2.44 -1.03
C ALA A 227 32.01 1.36 -1.51
N PRO A 228 32.98 0.93 -0.67
CA PRO A 228 33.80 -0.24 -0.94
C PRO A 228 32.92 -1.50 -1.09
N ALA A 229 32.98 -2.14 -2.25
CA ALA A 229 32.06 -3.22 -2.63
C ALA A 229 32.12 -4.48 -1.73
N PHE A 230 33.21 -4.66 -0.97
CA PHE A 230 33.49 -5.91 -0.26
C PHE A 230 32.66 -6.07 1.03
N ASP A 231 32.40 -5.00 1.78
CA ASP A 231 31.58 -5.04 3.00
C ASP A 231 30.17 -4.47 2.80
N SER A 232 29.97 -3.56 1.85
CA SER A 232 28.71 -2.82 1.74
C SER A 232 27.50 -3.72 1.48
N LYS A 233 27.68 -4.80 0.71
CA LYS A 233 26.57 -5.64 0.27
C LYS A 233 25.90 -6.37 1.45
N THR A 234 26.69 -7.01 2.31
CA THR A 234 26.17 -7.79 3.46
C THR A 234 25.45 -6.93 4.49
N TYR A 235 25.91 -5.69 4.71
CA TYR A 235 25.22 -4.78 5.63
C TYR A 235 23.97 -4.15 5.00
N LEU A 236 24.01 -3.81 3.71
CA LEU A 236 22.89 -3.17 3.01
C LEU A 236 21.68 -4.10 2.88
N GLU A 237 21.90 -5.40 2.63
CA GLU A 237 20.80 -6.37 2.47
C GLU A 237 19.82 -6.36 3.65
N LYS A 238 20.30 -6.08 4.88
CA LYS A 238 19.46 -5.96 6.08
C LYS A 238 18.49 -4.77 6.08
N TYR A 239 18.80 -3.74 5.30
CA TYR A 239 18.04 -2.49 5.24
C TYR A 239 17.26 -2.33 3.95
N CYS A 240 17.44 -3.23 2.98
CA CYS A 240 16.73 -3.21 1.72
C CYS A 240 15.37 -3.89 1.84
N LEU A 241 14.39 -3.39 1.09
CA LEU A 241 13.14 -4.08 0.89
C LEU A 241 13.13 -4.76 -0.49
N ASN A 242 12.41 -5.87 -0.57
CA ASN A 242 12.23 -6.67 -1.77
C ASN A 242 10.74 -6.78 -2.09
N ASP A 243 10.37 -6.68 -3.36
CA ASP A 243 9.00 -6.91 -3.81
C ASP A 243 8.63 -8.39 -3.62
N ALA A 244 7.55 -8.66 -2.87
CA ALA A 244 7.13 -10.03 -2.56
C ALA A 244 6.83 -10.85 -3.82
N TRP A 245 6.37 -10.22 -4.91
CA TRP A 245 6.20 -10.90 -6.20
C TRP A 245 7.54 -11.42 -6.74
N GLN A 246 8.61 -10.61 -6.65
CA GLN A 246 9.93 -11.01 -7.11
C GLN A 246 10.51 -12.13 -6.24
N LEU A 247 10.31 -12.06 -4.92
CA LEU A 247 10.70 -13.13 -4.00
C LEU A 247 9.96 -14.43 -4.28
N PHE A 248 8.66 -14.36 -4.58
CA PHE A 248 7.87 -15.52 -4.98
C PHE A 248 8.36 -16.14 -6.29
N VAL A 249 8.55 -15.34 -7.34
CA VAL A 249 9.07 -15.83 -8.64
C VAL A 249 10.42 -16.53 -8.45
N LYS A 250 11.32 -15.90 -7.67
CA LYS A 250 12.64 -16.45 -7.35
C LYS A 250 12.53 -17.79 -6.63
N ALA A 251 11.70 -17.88 -5.60
CA ALA A 251 11.46 -19.13 -4.87
C ALA A 251 10.92 -20.25 -5.77
N GLN A 252 10.07 -19.94 -6.74
CA GLN A 252 9.55 -20.92 -7.71
C GLN A 252 10.62 -21.37 -8.73
N THR A 253 11.50 -20.44 -9.16
CA THR A 253 12.56 -20.74 -10.14
C THR A 253 13.75 -21.51 -9.56
N ASP A 254 14.00 -21.39 -8.25
CA ASP A 254 15.09 -22.09 -7.56
C ASP A 254 14.80 -23.59 -7.35
N CYS A 255 13.55 -24.04 -7.57
CA CYS A 255 13.14 -25.41 -7.28
C CYS A 255 13.59 -26.49 -8.29
N THR A 256 13.96 -26.20 -9.56
CA THR A 256 14.67 -27.14 -10.48
C THR A 256 15.16 -26.45 -11.78
N GLU A 257 16.18 -27.01 -12.46
CA GLU A 257 16.61 -26.57 -13.81
C GLU A 257 15.50 -26.71 -14.88
N GLN A 258 14.55 -27.64 -14.73
CA GLN A 258 13.36 -27.76 -15.58
C GLN A 258 12.33 -26.66 -15.30
N ALA A 259 12.15 -26.27 -14.03
CA ALA A 259 11.29 -25.15 -13.64
C ALA A 259 11.81 -23.80 -14.18
N LYS A 260 13.11 -23.62 -14.39
CA LYS A 260 13.67 -22.36 -14.95
C LYS A 260 13.19 -22.05 -16.37
N GLN A 261 12.96 -23.06 -17.22
CA GLN A 261 12.50 -22.85 -18.61
C GLN A 261 10.97 -22.66 -18.70
N GLU A 262 10.20 -23.31 -17.82
CA GLU A 262 8.74 -23.16 -17.76
C GLU A 262 8.30 -21.93 -16.93
N ALA A 263 8.92 -21.64 -15.79
CA ALA A 263 8.52 -20.52 -14.91
C ALA A 263 8.76 -19.14 -15.53
N THR A 264 9.86 -18.96 -16.29
CA THR A 264 10.19 -17.68 -16.92
C THR A 264 9.22 -17.30 -18.05
N THR A 265 8.51 -18.27 -18.62
CA THR A 265 7.49 -18.05 -19.66
C THR A 265 6.05 -18.06 -19.13
N VAL A 266 5.81 -18.54 -17.90
CA VAL A 266 4.46 -18.79 -17.35
C VAL A 266 4.05 -17.79 -16.26
N LEU A 267 4.97 -17.25 -15.45
CA LEU A 267 4.59 -16.38 -14.33
C LEU A 267 4.52 -14.91 -14.74
N LYS A 268 3.31 -14.45 -15.08
CA LYS A 268 3.00 -13.04 -15.31
C LYS A 268 2.33 -12.43 -14.07
N ARG A 269 2.80 -11.28 -13.62
CA ARG A 269 2.17 -10.56 -12.50
C ARG A 269 0.78 -10.08 -12.89
N THR A 270 -0.21 -10.44 -12.10
CA THR A 270 -1.58 -9.94 -12.24
C THR A 270 -1.65 -8.47 -11.80
N PRO A 271 -2.25 -7.57 -12.61
CA PRO A 271 -2.49 -6.18 -12.24
C PRO A 271 -3.36 -6.03 -11.00
N THR A 272 -3.20 -4.89 -10.31
CA THR A 272 -3.96 -4.59 -9.10
C THR A 272 -5.01 -3.51 -9.32
N HIS A 273 -4.90 -2.76 -10.42
CA HIS A 273 -5.84 -1.71 -10.78
C HIS A 273 -6.14 -1.76 -12.28
N TYR A 274 -7.42 -1.59 -12.63
CA TYR A 274 -7.93 -1.67 -13.99
C TYR A 274 -8.73 -0.42 -14.33
N PHE A 275 -8.35 0.27 -15.41
CA PHE A 275 -9.03 1.48 -15.86
C PHE A 275 -9.19 1.47 -17.38
N GLY A 276 -10.44 1.38 -17.84
CA GLY A 276 -10.76 1.25 -19.27
C GLY A 276 -10.09 0.01 -19.87
N ALA A 277 -9.29 0.21 -20.92
CA ALA A 277 -8.53 -0.87 -21.57
C ALA A 277 -7.12 -1.08 -20.97
N SER A 278 -6.74 -0.31 -19.94
CA SER A 278 -5.41 -0.35 -19.34
C SER A 278 -5.44 -1.00 -17.95
N SER A 279 -4.31 -1.58 -17.56
CA SER A 279 -4.13 -2.19 -16.25
C SER A 279 -2.75 -1.82 -15.70
N SER A 280 -2.65 -1.76 -14.38
CA SER A 280 -1.43 -1.37 -13.67
C SER A 280 -1.27 -2.13 -12.37
N VAL A 281 -0.04 -2.26 -11.90
CA VAL A 281 0.28 -2.70 -10.54
C VAL A 281 0.60 -1.44 -9.74
N LEU A 282 -0.19 -1.17 -8.71
CA LEU A 282 -0.06 -0.01 -7.82
C LEU A 282 0.04 -0.42 -6.35
N ASP A 283 -0.48 -1.60 -6.03
CA ASP A 283 -0.49 -2.16 -4.69
C ASP A 283 0.69 -3.13 -4.55
N TYR A 284 1.36 -3.10 -3.41
CA TYR A 284 2.57 -3.89 -3.16
C TYR A 284 2.66 -4.36 -1.72
N ILE A 285 3.36 -5.48 -1.52
CA ILE A 285 3.91 -5.89 -0.24
C ILE A 285 5.42 -6.00 -0.44
N LEU A 286 6.18 -5.19 0.28
CA LEU A 286 7.64 -5.19 0.29
C LEU A 286 8.16 -5.76 1.61
N LEU A 287 9.20 -6.58 1.53
CA LEU A 287 9.68 -7.42 2.62
C LEU A 287 11.19 -7.25 2.83
N SER A 288 11.66 -7.21 4.07
CA SER A 288 13.08 -7.25 4.41
C SER A 288 13.71 -8.64 4.14
N CYS A 289 15.02 -8.75 4.38
CA CYS A 289 15.82 -9.92 4.02
C CYS A 289 15.41 -11.24 4.72
N GLU A 290 14.71 -11.20 5.86
CA GLU A 290 14.23 -12.40 6.57
C GLU A 290 13.23 -13.25 5.78
N PHE A 291 12.69 -12.68 4.71
CA PHE A 291 11.72 -13.31 3.81
C PHE A 291 12.32 -13.64 2.43
N ASP A 292 13.57 -13.23 2.16
CA ASP A 292 14.27 -13.57 0.92
C ASP A 292 14.95 -14.92 1.06
N ALA A 293 14.51 -15.88 0.26
CA ALA A 293 15.03 -17.24 0.26
C ALA A 293 16.53 -17.37 -0.07
N SER A 294 17.15 -16.36 -0.69
CA SER A 294 18.59 -16.36 -0.97
C SER A 294 19.45 -15.74 0.13
N TYR A 295 18.82 -15.10 1.11
CA TYR A 295 19.56 -14.52 2.22
C TYR A 295 19.91 -15.63 3.21
N ASP A 296 21.19 -15.72 3.58
CA ASP A 296 21.73 -16.85 4.35
C ASP A 296 21.04 -17.01 5.71
N ASP A 297 20.74 -15.90 6.39
CA ASP A 297 20.06 -15.87 7.69
C ASP A 297 18.52 -15.77 7.56
N SER A 298 17.96 -16.12 6.40
CA SER A 298 16.52 -16.07 6.16
C SER A 298 15.78 -17.27 6.76
N PHE A 299 14.78 -16.96 7.58
CA PHE A 299 13.93 -17.96 8.22
C PHE A 299 12.66 -18.27 7.42
N PHE A 300 12.25 -17.38 6.52
CA PHE A 300 11.01 -17.50 5.77
C PHE A 300 11.21 -17.34 4.27
N SER A 301 10.31 -17.92 3.49
CA SER A 301 10.21 -17.64 2.07
C SER A 301 8.78 -17.26 1.70
N VAL A 302 8.63 -16.46 0.64
CA VAL A 302 7.34 -16.21 0.01
C VAL A 302 6.96 -17.43 -0.81
N SER A 303 6.18 -18.34 -0.23
CA SER A 303 5.80 -19.62 -0.83
C SER A 303 4.61 -19.50 -1.79
N ASP A 304 3.75 -18.50 -1.59
CA ASP A 304 2.62 -18.22 -2.47
C ASP A 304 2.38 -16.72 -2.61
N TYR A 305 1.88 -16.32 -3.78
CA TYR A 305 1.49 -14.95 -4.10
C TYR A 305 0.20 -14.98 -4.91
N TYR A 306 -0.81 -14.30 -4.40
CA TYR A 306 -2.13 -14.25 -5.03
C TYR A 306 -2.65 -12.83 -5.13
N THR A 307 -3.16 -12.47 -6.31
CA THR A 307 -3.87 -11.20 -6.55
C THR A 307 -5.34 -11.52 -6.80
N TYR A 308 -6.22 -11.11 -5.89
CA TYR A 308 -7.67 -11.28 -6.01
C TYR A 308 -8.28 -10.12 -6.82
N ASP A 309 -8.41 -10.31 -8.13
CA ASP A 309 -8.95 -9.31 -9.07
C ASP A 309 -10.27 -9.73 -9.74
N ARG A 310 -10.86 -10.85 -9.31
CA ARG A 310 -12.05 -11.44 -9.94
C ARG A 310 -13.19 -10.43 -10.10
N HIS A 311 -13.44 -9.62 -9.09
CA HIS A 311 -14.48 -8.61 -9.07
C HIS A 311 -14.23 -7.44 -10.05
N LEU A 312 -12.99 -7.28 -10.53
CA LEU A 312 -12.60 -6.28 -11.53
C LEU A 312 -12.67 -6.83 -12.96
N VAL A 313 -12.26 -8.09 -13.14
CA VAL A 313 -12.15 -8.71 -14.47
C VAL A 313 -13.42 -9.43 -14.91
N ASN A 314 -14.13 -10.08 -13.97
CA ASN A 314 -15.36 -10.82 -14.25
C ASN A 314 -16.40 -10.60 -13.13
N PRO A 315 -16.93 -9.37 -12.99
CA PRO A 315 -17.83 -9.01 -11.90
C PRO A 315 -19.17 -9.76 -11.98
N VAL A 316 -19.62 -10.26 -10.84
CA VAL A 316 -20.99 -10.76 -10.65
C VAL A 316 -21.76 -9.70 -9.88
N PHE A 317 -22.72 -9.02 -10.53
CA PHE A 317 -23.43 -7.87 -9.95
C PHE A 317 -24.01 -8.13 -8.55
N GLU A 318 -24.60 -9.29 -8.30
CA GLU A 318 -25.19 -9.61 -6.98
C GLU A 318 -24.16 -9.57 -5.85
N ARG A 319 -22.91 -9.94 -6.15
CA ARG A 319 -21.82 -10.06 -5.18
C ARG A 319 -20.90 -8.84 -5.18
N ASP A 320 -20.56 -8.33 -6.36
CA ASP A 320 -19.42 -7.42 -6.57
C ASP A 320 -19.84 -5.96 -6.80
N ASP A 321 -21.13 -5.64 -6.88
CA ASP A 321 -21.60 -4.26 -7.13
C ASP A 321 -21.22 -3.27 -6.02
N GLN A 322 -20.84 -3.75 -4.83
CA GLN A 322 -20.31 -2.97 -3.72
C GLN A 322 -18.92 -3.48 -3.27
N SER A 323 -18.11 -3.99 -4.20
CA SER A 323 -16.75 -4.51 -3.95
C SER A 323 -15.71 -3.40 -3.78
N THR A 324 -14.55 -3.46 -4.43
CA THR A 324 -13.48 -2.43 -4.44
C THR A 324 -13.03 -2.20 -5.88
N ASP A 325 -12.32 -1.11 -6.16
CA ASP A 325 -11.70 -0.81 -7.46
C ASP A 325 -10.23 -1.27 -7.55
N HIS A 326 -9.71 -1.87 -6.48
CA HIS A 326 -8.38 -2.45 -6.41
C HIS A 326 -8.42 -3.95 -6.09
N ALA A 327 -7.52 -4.71 -6.70
CA ALA A 327 -7.35 -6.12 -6.38
C ALA A 327 -6.68 -6.28 -5.01
N VAL A 328 -7.01 -7.35 -4.28
CA VAL A 328 -6.39 -7.62 -2.98
C VAL A 328 -5.13 -8.47 -3.19
N ILE A 329 -4.00 -8.01 -2.65
CA ILE A 329 -2.75 -8.79 -2.66
C ILE A 329 -2.68 -9.63 -1.39
N LEU A 330 -2.40 -10.92 -1.57
CA LEU A 330 -2.17 -11.88 -0.52
C LEU A 330 -0.84 -12.60 -0.77
N ILE A 331 -0.04 -12.75 0.27
CA ILE A 331 1.16 -13.57 0.23
C ILE A 331 1.11 -14.61 1.34
N THR A 332 1.72 -15.76 1.10
CA THR A 332 1.94 -16.79 2.11
C THR A 332 3.42 -16.87 2.42
N LEU A 333 3.77 -16.72 3.70
CA LEU A 333 5.12 -16.87 4.21
C LEU A 333 5.25 -18.25 4.86
N THR A 334 6.22 -19.05 4.43
CA THR A 334 6.47 -20.38 4.98
C THR A 334 7.84 -20.42 5.65
N LEU A 335 7.89 -21.05 6.84
CA LEU A 335 9.14 -21.29 7.57
C LEU A 335 10.04 -22.23 6.76
N ARG A 336 11.31 -21.86 6.60
CA ARG A 336 12.34 -22.67 5.95
C ARG A 336 12.87 -23.71 6.94
N SER A 337 12.95 -24.97 6.50
CA SER A 337 13.43 -26.12 7.29
C SER A 337 14.93 -26.33 7.16
#